data_AF-A0A0C6FTH1-F1
#
_entry.id   AF-A0A0C6FTH1-F1
#
_cell.length_a   1.000
_cell.length_b   1.000
_cell.length_c   1.000
_cell.angle_alpha   90.00
_cell.angle_beta   90.00
_cell.angle_gamma   90.00
#
_symmetry.space_group_name_H-M   'P 1'
#
loop_
_entity.id
_entity.type
_entity.pdbx_description
1 polymer ?
#
loop_
_entity_poly.entity_id
_entity_poly.type
_entity_poly.pdbx_seq_one_letter_code
_entity_poly.pdbx_strand_id
1 'polypeptide(L)'
;MPIPRQEFPAEVQREALRRCNGWCEGPGCGARLTIGKYIFDHRIPDYMNGPPTRENCQVLCWVCNLEKTRQDQSEIAETKRREDKHFGIRRPLRGRGFPKAKPQRRATTPVERRR
;
A
#
# COMPACT_ATOMS: atom_id res chain seq x y z
N MET A 1 20.55 -6.02 5.94
CA MET A 1 20.06 -5.00 6.89
C MET A 1 18.91 -4.27 6.23
N PRO A 2 17.79 -3.97 6.91
CA PRO A 2 16.74 -3.14 6.32
C PRO A 2 17.35 -1.77 6.00
N ILE A 3 17.29 -1.38 4.73
CA ILE A 3 17.75 -0.06 4.29
C ILE A 3 16.85 0.96 5.03
N PRO A 4 17.41 1.87 5.84
CA PRO A 4 16.60 2.90 6.48
C PRO A 4 15.92 3.74 5.39
N ARG A 5 14.66 4.14 5.62
CA ARG A 5 13.94 5.04 4.72
C ARG A 5 14.82 6.25 4.45
N GLN A 6 15.02 6.59 3.18
CA GLN A 6 15.86 7.72 2.82
C GLN A 6 15.05 9.00 3.02
N GLU A 7 15.47 9.83 3.97
CA GLU A 7 14.88 11.14 4.15
C GLU A 7 15.30 12.06 2.99
N PHE A 8 14.37 12.88 2.49
CA PHE A 8 14.67 13.81 1.42
C PHE A 8 15.69 14.87 1.88
N PRO A 9 16.73 15.16 1.08
CA PRO A 9 17.61 16.30 1.32
C PRO A 9 16.81 17.60 1.40
N ALA A 10 17.25 18.53 2.24
CA ALA A 10 16.60 19.84 2.38
C ALA A 10 16.53 20.62 1.04
N GLU A 11 17.48 20.39 0.13
CA GLU A 11 17.48 20.98 -1.22
C GLU A 11 16.31 20.47 -2.07
N VAL A 12 16.08 19.16 -2.05
CA VAL A 12 14.98 18.51 -2.78
C VAL A 12 13.62 19.01 -2.27
N GLN A 13 13.49 19.20 -0.95
CA GLN A 13 12.26 19.75 -0.36
C GLN A 13 11.98 21.18 -0.81
N ARG A 14 13.02 22.03 -0.91
CA ARG A 14 12.88 23.41 -1.40
C ARG A 14 12.49 23.45 -2.87
N GLU A 15 13.09 22.60 -3.70
CA GLU A 15 12.77 22.51 -5.13
C GLU A 15 11.33 22.02 -5.35
N ALA A 16 10.92 20.99 -4.62
CA ALA A 16 9.54 20.47 -4.68
C ALA A 16 8.51 21.53 -4.26
N LEU A 17 8.79 22.31 -3.20
CA LEU A 17 7.91 23.39 -2.77
C LEU A 17 7.83 24.53 -3.79
N ARG A 18 8.94 24.86 -4.47
CA ARG A 18 8.96 25.84 -5.57
C ARG A 18 8.16 25.33 -6.76
N ARG A 19 8.28 24.05 -7.12
CA ARG A 19 7.55 23.43 -8.23
C ARG A 19 6.05 23.41 -7.98
N CYS A 20 5.63 23.05 -6.77
CA CYS A 20 4.21 22.92 -6.47
C CYS A 20 3.49 24.28 -6.38
N ASN A 21 4.24 25.39 -6.26
CA ASN A 21 3.72 26.76 -6.17
C ASN A 21 2.58 26.92 -5.14
N GLY A 22 2.64 26.16 -4.04
CA GLY A 22 1.62 26.14 -2.99
C GLY A 22 0.36 25.34 -3.32
N TRP A 23 0.37 24.46 -4.32
CA TRP A 23 -0.73 23.56 -4.67
C TRP A 23 -0.36 22.11 -4.42
N CYS A 24 -1.36 21.28 -4.10
CA CYS A 24 -1.20 19.84 -3.96
C CYS A 24 -0.92 19.20 -5.33
N GLU A 25 0.05 18.29 -5.41
CA GLU A 25 0.35 17.52 -6.62
C GLU A 25 -0.37 16.16 -6.67
N GLY A 26 -1.33 15.94 -5.76
CA GLY A 26 -2.13 14.72 -5.70
C GLY A 26 -3.07 14.59 -6.92
N PRO A 27 -3.34 13.37 -7.40
CA PRO A 27 -4.21 13.15 -8.55
C PRO A 27 -5.61 13.71 -8.26
N GLY A 28 -6.02 14.74 -9.02
CA GLY A 28 -7.32 15.40 -8.88
C GLY A 28 -7.45 16.36 -7.69
N CYS A 29 -6.36 16.63 -6.95
CA CYS A 29 -6.39 17.55 -5.81
C CYS A 29 -5.91 18.95 -6.20
N GLY A 30 -6.81 19.93 -6.19
CA GLY A 30 -6.48 21.36 -6.39
C GLY A 30 -6.36 22.14 -5.08
N ALA A 31 -6.01 21.50 -3.96
CA ALA A 31 -5.98 22.17 -2.67
C ALA A 31 -4.77 23.10 -2.53
N ARG A 32 -4.98 24.29 -1.98
CA ARG A 32 -3.89 25.20 -1.59
C ARG A 32 -3.21 24.69 -0.32
N LEU A 33 -1.91 24.43 -0.42
CA LEU A 33 -1.10 23.98 0.69
C LEU A 33 -0.86 25.14 1.66
N THR A 34 -1.28 24.95 2.90
CA THR A 34 -0.96 25.88 3.99
C THR A 34 0.33 25.45 4.65
N ILE A 35 1.17 26.42 5.03
CA ILE A 35 2.43 26.17 5.74
C ILE A 35 2.15 25.32 6.99
N GLY A 36 2.83 24.17 7.11
CA GLY A 36 2.65 23.21 8.19
C GLY A 36 1.58 22.13 8.00
N LYS A 37 0.83 22.13 6.88
CA LYS A 37 -0.21 21.13 6.58
C LYS A 37 0.03 20.34 5.29
N TYR A 38 1.29 20.25 4.86
CA TYR A 38 1.71 19.48 3.70
C TYR A 38 2.84 18.53 4.07
N ILE A 39 2.94 17.42 3.33
CA ILE A 39 3.92 16.36 3.54
C ILE A 39 4.69 16.18 2.23
N PHE A 40 6.00 15.98 2.35
CA PHE A 40 6.84 15.54 1.25
C PHE A 40 6.82 14.02 1.19
N ASP A 41 6.38 13.48 0.07
CA ASP A 41 6.21 12.04 -0.11
C ASP A 41 6.86 11.55 -1.41
N HIS A 42 7.25 10.27 -1.45
CA HIS A 42 7.92 9.65 -2.59
C HIS A 42 6.89 9.11 -3.56
N ARG A 43 6.85 9.57 -4.81
CA ARG A 43 5.95 9.04 -5.85
C ARG A 43 6.09 7.54 -6.03
N ILE A 44 7.33 7.05 -6.05
CA ILE A 44 7.71 5.64 -6.01
C ILE A 44 8.22 5.37 -4.59
N PRO A 45 7.55 4.51 -3.80
CA PRO A 45 7.97 4.22 -2.43
C PRO A 45 9.39 3.64 -2.36
N ASP A 46 10.12 3.94 -1.29
CA ASP A 46 11.47 3.40 -1.02
C ASP A 46 11.55 1.87 -1.08
N TYR A 47 10.45 1.19 -0.71
CA TYR A 47 10.38 -0.27 -0.76
C TYR A 47 10.47 -0.81 -2.20
N MET A 48 10.13 0.00 -3.20
CA MET A 48 10.33 -0.30 -4.62
C MET A 48 11.62 0.32 -5.19
N ASN A 49 12.62 0.64 -4.34
CA ASN A 49 13.87 1.32 -4.71
C ASN A 49 13.66 2.70 -5.38
N GLY A 50 12.64 3.45 -4.98
CA GLY A 50 12.47 4.84 -5.41
C GLY A 50 13.61 5.70 -4.88
N PRO A 51 14.44 6.35 -5.72
CA PRO A 51 15.51 7.21 -5.22
C PRO A 51 14.91 8.53 -4.67
N PRO A 52 15.56 9.18 -3.67
CA PRO A 52 15.11 10.45 -3.09
C PRO A 52 15.52 11.63 -4.00
N THR A 53 15.11 11.58 -5.26
CA THR A 53 15.37 12.62 -6.26
C THR A 53 14.25 13.65 -6.28
N ARG A 54 14.55 14.85 -6.80
CA ARG A 54 13.58 15.93 -7.05
C ARG A 54 12.37 15.52 -7.91
N GLU A 55 12.57 14.53 -8.78
CA GLU A 55 11.52 14.01 -9.68
C GLU A 55 10.58 13.06 -8.93
N ASN A 56 11.10 12.35 -7.93
CA ASN A 56 10.34 11.42 -7.11
C ASN A 56 9.66 12.11 -5.91
N CYS A 57 10.13 13.28 -5.48
CA CYS A 57 9.50 14.03 -4.40
C CYS A 57 8.19 14.68 -4.89
N GLN A 58 7.10 14.47 -4.16
CA GLN A 58 5.80 15.10 -4.38
C GLN A 58 5.34 15.82 -3.12
N VAL A 59 4.69 16.97 -3.29
CA VAL A 59 4.09 17.71 -2.17
C VAL A 59 2.61 17.41 -2.11
N LEU A 60 2.20 16.72 -1.05
CA LEU A 60 0.82 16.30 -0.84
C LEU A 60 0.17 16.99 0.36
N CYS A 61 -1.12 17.25 0.27
CA CYS A 61 -1.92 17.60 1.44
C CYS A 61 -2.10 16.36 2.34
N TRP A 62 -2.46 16.58 3.59
CA TRP A 62 -2.67 15.51 4.57
C TRP A 62 -3.61 14.39 4.09
N VAL A 63 -4.70 14.75 3.41
CA VAL A 63 -5.72 13.79 2.94
C VAL A 63 -5.17 12.90 1.83
N CYS A 64 -4.55 13.51 0.80
CA CYS A 64 -3.94 12.75 -0.30
C CYS A 64 -2.79 11.88 0.21
N ASN A 65 -2.00 12.37 1.16
CA ASN A 65 -0.95 11.58 1.78
C ASN A 65 -1.53 10.37 2.54
N LEU A 66 -2.63 10.54 3.27
CA LEU A 66 -3.27 9.44 4.00
C LEU A 66 -3.79 8.36 3.05
N GLU A 67 -4.45 8.76 1.96
CA GLU A 67 -4.96 7.83 0.96
C GLU A 67 -3.82 7.03 0.31
N LYS A 68 -2.78 7.73 -0.12
CA LYS A 68 -1.59 7.11 -0.70
C LYS A 68 -0.89 6.18 0.27
N THR A 69 -0.67 6.62 1.51
CA THR A 69 -0.06 5.80 2.57
C THR A 69 -0.84 4.49 2.78
N ARG A 70 -2.17 4.50 2.68
CA ARG A 70 -2.99 3.29 2.81
C ARG A 70 -2.79 2.34 1.64
N GLN A 71 -2.69 2.86 0.41
CA GLN A 71 -2.42 2.07 -0.78
C GLN A 71 -1.02 1.45 -0.71
N ASP A 72 0.00 2.27 -0.44
CA ASP A 72 1.40 1.84 -0.33
C ASP A 72 1.56 0.74 0.74
N GLN A 73 0.95 0.89 1.91
CA GLN A 73 1.00 -0.13 2.96
C GLN A 73 0.38 -1.47 2.52
N SER A 74 -0.71 -1.41 1.74
CA SER A 74 -1.34 -2.61 1.19
C SER A 74 -0.42 -3.33 0.21
N GLU A 75 0.22 -2.58 -0.71
CA GLU A 75 1.15 -3.13 -1.70
C GLU A 75 2.42 -3.69 -1.07
N ILE A 76 2.97 -3.00 -0.06
CA ILE A 76 4.12 -3.49 0.71
C ILE A 76 3.76 -4.79 1.43
N ALA A 77 2.58 -4.85 2.06
CA ALA A 77 2.13 -6.06 2.74
C ALA A 77 1.92 -7.22 1.77
N GLU A 78 1.41 -6.96 0.57
CA GLU A 78 1.24 -7.98 -0.46
C GLU A 78 2.59 -8.50 -0.96
N THR A 79 3.53 -7.60 -1.27
CA THR A 79 4.86 -7.97 -1.74
C THR A 79 5.59 -8.82 -0.71
N LYS A 80 5.57 -8.42 0.57
CA LYS A 80 6.12 -9.24 1.66
C LYS A 80 5.49 -10.63 1.73
N ARG A 81 4.16 -10.74 1.55
CA ARG A 81 3.49 -12.06 1.52
C ARG A 81 3.90 -12.90 0.30
N ARG A 82 4.18 -12.28 -0.85
CA ARG A 82 4.68 -12.97 -2.05
C ARG A 82 6.11 -13.45 -1.82
N GLU A 83 6.96 -12.60 -1.25
CA GLU A 83 8.33 -12.97 -0.84
C GLU A 83 8.30 -14.14 0.15
N ASP A 84 7.51 -14.04 1.22
CA ASP A 84 7.36 -15.12 2.22
C ASP A 84 6.91 -16.44 1.57
N LYS A 85 5.97 -16.39 0.62
CA LYS A 85 5.53 -17.58 -0.14
C LYS A 85 6.66 -18.15 -1.00
N HIS A 86 7.44 -17.30 -1.66
CA HIS A 86 8.57 -17.71 -2.51
C HIS A 86 9.68 -18.37 -1.67
N PHE A 87 9.94 -17.86 -0.48
CA PHE A 87 10.89 -18.46 0.47
C PHE A 87 10.30 -19.64 1.28
N GLY A 88 9.05 -20.04 1.02
CA GLY A 88 8.40 -21.15 1.71
C GLY A 88 8.04 -20.87 3.17
N ILE A 89 8.13 -19.62 3.62
CA ILE A 89 7.82 -19.17 4.99
C ILE A 89 6.30 -19.13 5.15
N ARG A 90 5.72 -20.28 5.50
CA ARG A 90 4.28 -20.38 5.79
C ARG A 90 4.04 -20.02 7.25
N ARG A 91 3.33 -18.92 7.49
CA ARG A 91 2.80 -18.62 8.83
C ARG A 91 1.74 -19.68 9.19
N PRO A 92 1.90 -20.43 10.30
CA PRO A 92 0.87 -21.34 10.75
C PRO A 92 -0.39 -20.55 11.10
N LEU A 93 -1.55 -21.01 10.61
CA LEU A 93 -2.84 -20.44 10.98
C LEU A 93 -3.05 -20.64 12.48
N ARG A 94 -3.03 -19.55 13.26
CA ARG A 94 -3.25 -19.58 14.73
C ARG A 94 -4.74 -19.68 15.11
N GLY A 95 -5.57 -20.26 14.25
CA GLY A 95 -7.02 -20.38 14.45
C GLY A 95 -7.45 -21.81 14.76
N ARG A 96 -8.67 -21.99 15.30
CA ARG A 96 -9.24 -23.30 15.70
C ARG A 96 -9.50 -24.28 14.53
N GLY A 97 -9.15 -23.88 13.30
CA GLY A 97 -9.52 -24.60 12.07
C GLY A 97 -11.02 -24.52 11.78
N PHE A 98 -11.40 -24.91 10.57
CA PHE A 98 -12.81 -25.08 10.24
C PHE A 98 -13.34 -26.40 10.85
N PRO A 99 -14.54 -26.40 11.47
CA PRO A 99 -15.14 -27.65 11.92
C PRO A 99 -15.36 -28.58 10.72
N LYS A 100 -15.03 -29.87 10.87
CA LYS A 100 -15.30 -30.86 9.81
C LYS A 100 -16.80 -30.88 9.51
N ALA A 101 -17.17 -30.65 8.25
CA ALA A 101 -18.54 -30.79 7.80
C ALA A 101 -19.00 -32.26 7.94
N LYS A 102 -20.27 -32.47 8.29
CA LYS A 102 -20.85 -33.82 8.29
C LYS A 102 -20.80 -34.39 6.86
N PRO A 103 -20.50 -35.70 6.69
CA PRO A 103 -20.44 -36.31 5.37
C PRO A 103 -21.79 -36.18 4.66
N GLN A 104 -21.79 -35.57 3.47
CA GLN A 104 -22.98 -35.47 2.64
C GLN A 104 -23.19 -36.81 1.92
N ARG A 105 -23.93 -37.73 2.56
CA ARG A 105 -24.34 -39.03 2.01
C ARG A 105 -25.45 -38.85 0.95
N ARG A 106 -25.22 -38.01 -0.07
CA ARG A 106 -26.21 -37.67 -1.12
C ARG A 106 -26.36 -38.73 -2.20
N ALA A 107 -25.49 -39.75 -2.24
CA ALA A 107 -25.57 -40.81 -3.24
C ALA A 107 -26.78 -41.74 -3.06
N THR A 108 -27.35 -41.82 -1.85
CA THR A 108 -28.51 -42.68 -1.53
C THR A 108 -29.85 -41.96 -1.57
N THR A 109 -29.89 -40.64 -1.79
CA THR A 109 -31.15 -39.91 -1.91
C THR A 109 -31.80 -40.16 -3.27
N PRO A 110 -33.10 -40.53 -3.33
CA PRO A 110 -33.81 -40.72 -4.60
C PRO A 110 -33.73 -39.45 -5.45
N VAL A 111 -33.28 -39.58 -6.70
CA VAL A 111 -33.27 -38.48 -7.66
C VAL A 111 -34.68 -38.36 -8.22
N GLU A 112 -35.45 -37.37 -7.76
CA GLU A 112 -36.73 -37.03 -8.40
C GLU A 112 -36.47 -36.48 -9.81
N ARG A 113 -36.85 -37.26 -10.82
CA ARG A 113 -36.88 -36.80 -12.21
C ARG A 113 -38.15 -35.96 -12.39
N ARG A 114 -38.00 -34.63 -12.45
CA ARG A 114 -39.12 -33.75 -12.85
C ARG A 114 -39.56 -34.11 -14.28
N ARG A 115 -40.86 -34.38 -14.45
CA ARG A 115 -41.54 -34.55 -15.74
C ARG A 115 -41.76 -33.21 -16.43
#